data_AF-A0A933MX83-F1
#
_entry.id   AF-A0A933MX83-F1
#
_cell.length_a   1.000
_cell.length_b   1.000
_cell.length_c   1.000
_cell.angle_alpha   90.00
_cell.angle_beta   90.00
_cell.angle_gamma   90.00
#
_symmetry.space_group_name_H-M   'P 1'
#
loop_
_entity.id
_entity.type
_entity.pdbx_description
1 polymer ?
#
loop_
_entity_poly.entity_id
_entity_poly.type
_entity_poly.pdbx_seq_one_letter_code
_entity_poly.pdbx_strand_id
1 'polypeptide(L)'
;MFILLTVLILFAIFWFVVKPRWMPGAPDAAAWMDKASRASKQATAKAGQMYKGMRGRFKFRSDTRELAKQFKQWVADAALPKRAALSNSLPAQTESFAAWLGGLADEELEQFTAKVAQYCATVNFDLAWLNDPQVNREPELKQAVEDAVLMYSLGAWRADSVQQDVRVFMAYRAWRADPQRHKEFGQQLHQVLIERGLATVPSELYLAPEKERLANATSAICEVADENPAAFHLALRQLASAPESVPPTAPATAVIVPTSVGVVATQSK
;
A
#
# COMPACT_ATOMS: atom_id res chain seq x y z
N MET A 1 0.68 -37.82 7.37
CA MET A 1 0.25 -36.60 8.09
C MET A 1 -0.71 -35.73 7.27
N PHE A 2 -0.48 -35.51 5.97
CA PHE A 2 -1.36 -34.69 5.10
C PHE A 2 -2.82 -35.15 5.00
N ILE A 3 -3.06 -36.47 4.91
CA ILE A 3 -4.41 -37.04 4.74
C ILE A 3 -5.34 -36.66 5.90
N LEU A 4 -4.82 -36.66 7.13
CA LEU A 4 -5.58 -36.41 8.36
C LEU A 4 -6.04 -34.94 8.45
N LEU A 5 -5.22 -34.01 7.94
CA LEU A 5 -5.55 -32.59 7.85
C LEU A 5 -6.66 -32.33 6.83
N THR A 6 -6.58 -32.95 5.65
CA THR A 6 -7.63 -32.84 4.62
C THR A 6 -8.97 -33.39 5.08
N VAL A 7 -8.99 -34.51 5.82
CA VAL A 7 -10.23 -35.08 6.37
C VAL A 7 -10.85 -34.14 7.41
N LEU A 8 -10.04 -33.52 8.27
CA LEU A 8 -10.52 -32.53 9.25
C LEU A 8 -11.10 -31.27 8.58
N ILE A 9 -10.46 -30.76 7.53
CA ILE A 9 -10.96 -29.59 6.79
C ILE A 9 -12.27 -29.92 6.08
N LEU A 10 -12.35 -31.07 5.40
CA LEU A 10 -13.59 -31.49 4.73
C LEU A 10 -14.72 -31.74 5.72
N PHE A 11 -14.44 -32.31 6.90
CA PHE A 11 -15.42 -32.47 7.95
C PHE A 11 -15.93 -31.13 8.49
N ALA A 12 -15.04 -30.16 8.70
CA ALA A 12 -15.42 -28.80 9.13
C ALA A 12 -16.29 -28.09 8.08
N ILE A 13 -15.95 -28.22 6.79
CA ILE A 13 -16.74 -27.65 5.68
C ILE A 13 -18.10 -28.34 5.59
N PHE A 14 -18.14 -29.67 5.65
CA PHE A 14 -19.38 -30.45 5.62
C PHE A 14 -20.30 -30.07 6.78
N TRP A 15 -19.73 -29.91 7.98
CA TRP A 15 -20.48 -29.50 9.17
C TRP A 15 -21.00 -28.06 9.08
N PHE A 16 -20.30 -27.19 8.35
CA PHE A 16 -20.72 -25.81 8.11
C PHE A 16 -21.82 -25.69 7.04
N VAL A 17 -21.77 -26.54 6.00
CA VAL A 17 -22.74 -26.56 4.90
C VAL A 17 -24.03 -27.28 5.31
N VAL A 18 -23.91 -28.41 5.99
CA VAL A 18 -25.03 -29.15 6.55
C VAL A 18 -25.40 -28.51 7.88
N LYS A 19 -25.94 -27.29 7.84
CA LYS A 19 -26.48 -26.61 9.03
C LYS A 19 -27.46 -27.55 9.72
N PRO A 20 -27.13 -28.08 10.91
CA PRO A 20 -28.00 -29.05 11.54
C PRO A 20 -29.26 -28.34 12.03
N ARG A 21 -30.41 -28.63 11.40
CA ARG A 21 -31.73 -28.04 11.69
C ARG A 21 -32.22 -28.27 13.14
N TRP A 22 -31.50 -29.07 13.91
CA TRP A 22 -31.83 -29.50 15.28
C TRP A 22 -31.15 -28.69 16.40
N MET A 23 -30.48 -27.56 16.11
CA MET A 23 -29.94 -26.66 17.14
C MET A 23 -30.85 -25.45 17.35
N PRO A 24 -31.87 -25.54 18.23
CA PRO A 24 -32.58 -24.36 18.71
C PRO A 24 -31.61 -23.53 19.58
N GLY A 25 -31.31 -22.30 19.15
CA GLY A 25 -30.44 -21.38 19.90
C GLY A 25 -29.05 -21.17 19.32
N ALA A 26 -28.83 -21.39 18.01
CA ALA A 26 -27.63 -20.90 17.35
C ALA A 26 -27.50 -19.38 17.59
N PRO A 27 -26.40 -18.89 18.20
CA PRO A 27 -26.24 -17.46 18.46
C PRO A 27 -26.34 -16.70 17.14
N ASP A 28 -27.08 -15.60 17.16
CA ASP A 28 -27.25 -14.71 16.01
C ASP A 28 -25.89 -14.46 15.36
N ALA A 29 -25.76 -14.84 14.09
CA ALA A 29 -24.51 -14.75 13.36
C ALA A 29 -23.99 -13.30 13.31
N ALA A 30 -24.90 -12.32 13.32
CA ALA A 30 -24.53 -10.92 13.41
C ALA A 30 -23.91 -10.58 14.78
N ALA A 31 -24.50 -11.08 15.87
CA ALA A 31 -23.96 -10.91 17.22
C ALA A 31 -22.60 -11.62 17.40
N TRP A 32 -22.41 -12.78 16.75
CA TRP A 32 -21.14 -13.49 16.78
C TRP A 32 -20.05 -12.75 15.98
N MET A 33 -20.36 -12.26 14.77
CA MET A 33 -19.41 -11.46 13.99
C MET A 33 -19.01 -10.18 14.72
N ASP A 34 -19.95 -9.50 15.38
CA ASP A 34 -19.65 -8.30 16.15
C ASP A 34 -18.79 -8.61 17.39
N LYS A 35 -19.06 -9.72 18.08
CA LYS A 35 -18.22 -10.21 19.20
C LYS A 35 -16.80 -10.60 18.74
N ALA A 36 -16.68 -11.24 17.57
CA ALA A 36 -15.39 -11.57 16.97
C ALA A 36 -14.60 -10.32 16.54
N SER A 37 -15.28 -9.33 15.95
CA SER A 37 -14.71 -8.01 15.61
C SER A 37 -14.19 -7.29 16.87
N ARG A 38 -14.98 -7.26 17.94
CA ARG A 38 -14.59 -6.65 19.22
C ARG A 38 -13.43 -7.39 19.88
N ALA A 39 -13.44 -8.73 19.86
CA ALA A 39 -12.34 -9.54 20.40
C ALA A 39 -11.03 -9.30 19.62
N SER A 40 -11.09 -9.22 18.28
CA SER A 40 -9.95 -8.88 17.44
C SER A 40 -9.41 -7.47 17.72
N LYS A 41 -10.30 -6.48 17.83
CA LYS A 41 -9.94 -5.09 18.21
C LYS A 41 -9.31 -5.02 19.59
N GLN A 42 -9.79 -5.78 20.56
CA GLN A 42 -9.20 -5.85 21.90
C GLN A 42 -7.85 -6.57 21.91
N ALA A 43 -7.69 -7.64 21.14
CA ALA A 43 -6.41 -8.34 20.99
C ALA A 43 -5.35 -7.45 20.35
N THR A 44 -5.70 -6.73 19.27
CA THR A 44 -4.81 -5.77 18.61
C THR A 44 -4.50 -4.57 19.51
N ALA A 45 -5.48 -4.04 20.25
CA ALA A 45 -5.25 -2.97 21.22
C ALA A 45 -4.33 -3.41 22.38
N LYS A 46 -4.52 -4.62 22.91
CA LYS A 46 -3.70 -5.19 23.98
C LYS A 46 -2.27 -5.49 23.50
N ALA A 47 -2.13 -6.03 22.28
CA ALA A 47 -0.82 -6.19 21.64
C ALA A 47 -0.13 -4.82 21.46
N GLY A 48 -0.86 -3.79 21.02
CA GLY A 48 -0.35 -2.43 20.91
C GLY A 48 0.09 -1.82 22.24
N GLN A 49 -0.65 -2.03 23.33
CA GLN A 49 -0.28 -1.58 24.68
C GLN A 49 0.94 -2.32 25.22
N MET A 50 0.99 -3.65 25.05
CA MET A 50 2.14 -4.48 25.45
C MET A 50 3.39 -4.06 24.70
N TYR A 51 3.25 -3.77 23.39
CA TYR A 51 4.30 -3.24 22.53
C TYR A 51 4.76 -1.85 22.96
N LYS A 52 3.84 -0.97 23.38
CA LYS A 52 4.17 0.37 23.91
C LYS A 52 4.97 0.29 25.22
N GLY A 53 4.67 -0.69 26.08
CA GLY A 53 5.44 -0.97 27.30
C GLY A 53 6.82 -1.57 27.00
N MET A 54 6.91 -2.47 26.00
CA MET A 54 8.17 -3.08 25.57
C MET A 54 9.09 -2.07 24.85
N ARG A 55 8.52 -1.12 24.09
CA ARG A 55 9.22 0.04 23.50
C ARG A 55 9.87 0.97 24.52
N GLY A 56 9.41 0.99 25.77
CA GLY A 56 10.06 1.74 26.84
C GLY A 56 11.29 1.04 27.40
N ARG A 57 11.40 -0.28 27.19
CA ARG A 57 12.48 -1.13 27.72
C ARG A 57 13.61 -1.33 26.70
N PHE A 58 13.29 -1.35 25.40
CA PHE A 58 14.27 -1.21 24.34
C PHE A 58 14.48 0.27 24.05
N LYS A 59 15.71 0.81 24.22
CA LYS A 59 16.11 2.18 23.83
C LYS A 59 16.12 2.33 22.29
N PHE A 60 15.03 1.96 21.61
CA PHE A 60 14.90 1.91 20.15
C PHE A 60 15.03 3.28 19.48
N ARG A 61 14.98 4.36 20.26
CA ARG A 61 14.89 5.73 19.76
C ARG A 61 16.24 6.43 19.58
N SER A 62 17.31 5.96 20.20
CA SER A 62 18.58 6.71 20.17
C SER A 62 19.46 6.41 18.97
N ASP A 63 19.12 5.47 18.08
CA ASP A 63 19.92 5.30 16.86
C ASP A 63 19.19 4.66 15.67
N THR A 64 17.94 5.05 15.41
CA THR A 64 17.21 4.56 14.21
C THR A 64 17.97 4.90 12.91
N ARG A 65 18.71 6.02 12.90
CA ARG A 65 19.61 6.42 11.81
C ARG A 65 20.75 5.44 11.60
N GLU A 66 21.47 5.12 12.67
CA GLU A 66 22.58 4.17 12.58
C GLU A 66 22.08 2.77 12.21
N LEU A 67 20.95 2.35 12.79
CA LEU A 67 20.31 1.09 12.41
C LEU A 67 19.89 1.08 10.93
N ALA A 68 19.39 2.20 10.40
CA ALA A 68 19.03 2.35 8.99
C ALA A 68 20.26 2.25 8.08
N LYS A 69 21.37 2.89 8.44
CA LYS A 69 22.66 2.76 7.71
C LYS A 69 23.18 1.33 7.74
N GLN A 70 23.18 0.70 8.92
CA GLN A 70 23.60 -0.69 9.10
C GLN A 70 22.73 -1.64 8.30
N PHE A 71 21.41 -1.44 8.29
CA PHE A 71 20.47 -2.22 7.49
C PHE A 71 20.74 -2.05 5.99
N LYS A 72 20.90 -0.80 5.52
CA LYS A 72 21.25 -0.51 4.11
C LYS A 72 22.56 -1.16 3.71
N GLN A 73 23.58 -1.08 4.57
CA GLN A 73 24.88 -1.70 4.33
C GLN A 73 24.81 -3.23 4.35
N TRP A 74 24.01 -3.81 5.24
CA TRP A 74 23.76 -5.25 5.26
C TRP A 74 23.09 -5.72 3.96
N VAL A 75 22.08 -5.00 3.47
CA VAL A 75 21.43 -5.30 2.18
C VAL A 75 22.40 -5.15 1.00
N ALA A 76 23.28 -4.14 1.06
CA ALA A 76 24.26 -3.86 0.02
C ALA A 76 25.51 -4.75 0.07
N ASP A 77 25.70 -5.56 1.13
CA ASP A 77 26.83 -6.46 1.25
C ASP A 77 26.77 -7.49 0.11
N ALA A 78 27.82 -7.51 -0.74
CA ALA A 78 27.96 -8.44 -1.86
C ALA A 78 27.94 -9.92 -1.42
N ALA A 79 28.08 -10.20 -0.13
CA ALA A 79 27.94 -11.53 0.44
C ALA A 79 26.48 -11.95 0.70
N LEU A 80 25.49 -11.07 0.55
CA LEU A 80 24.08 -11.38 0.83
C LEU A 80 23.55 -12.58 0.01
N PRO A 81 23.83 -12.70 -1.31
CA PRO A 81 23.51 -13.90 -2.10
C PRO A 81 24.07 -15.20 -1.52
N LYS A 82 25.23 -15.13 -0.85
CA LYS A 82 25.90 -16.30 -0.26
C LYS A 82 25.38 -16.65 1.12
N ARG A 83 24.80 -15.69 1.85
CA ARG A 83 24.38 -15.86 3.25
C ARG A 83 22.88 -16.14 3.39
N ALA A 84 22.05 -15.50 2.58
CA ALA A 84 20.61 -15.74 2.58
C ALA A 84 20.25 -16.77 1.50
N ALA A 85 19.66 -17.90 1.90
CA ALA A 85 19.24 -18.93 0.96
C ALA A 85 18.16 -18.38 0.01
N LEU A 86 17.35 -17.44 0.49
CA LEU A 86 16.28 -16.78 -0.26
C LEU A 86 16.77 -15.88 -1.39
N SER A 87 17.93 -15.24 -1.25
CA SER A 87 18.47 -14.41 -2.34
C SER A 87 18.86 -15.25 -3.56
N ASN A 88 19.19 -16.53 -3.37
CA ASN A 88 19.46 -17.43 -4.49
C ASN A 88 18.19 -17.88 -5.22
N SER A 89 17.03 -17.87 -4.54
CA SER A 89 15.76 -18.24 -5.16
C SER A 89 15.03 -17.07 -5.83
N LEU A 90 15.35 -15.84 -5.44
CA LEU A 90 14.71 -14.61 -5.94
C LEU A 90 15.72 -13.52 -6.34
N PRO A 91 16.74 -13.82 -7.19
CA PRO A 91 17.84 -12.91 -7.45
C PRO A 91 17.39 -11.55 -8.03
N ALA A 92 16.50 -11.56 -9.02
CA ALA A 92 16.00 -10.34 -9.64
C ALA A 92 15.26 -9.41 -8.66
N GLN A 93 14.51 -9.99 -7.72
CA GLN A 93 13.78 -9.23 -6.69
C GLN A 93 14.74 -8.68 -5.65
N THR A 94 15.75 -9.45 -5.23
CA THR A 94 16.78 -8.98 -4.29
C THR A 94 17.60 -7.84 -4.89
N GLU A 95 18.02 -7.94 -6.14
CA GLU A 95 18.74 -6.87 -6.84
C GLU A 95 17.90 -5.60 -6.97
N SER A 96 16.64 -5.74 -7.39
CA SER A 96 15.71 -4.62 -7.51
C SER A 96 15.43 -3.96 -6.16
N PHE A 97 15.31 -4.75 -5.10
CA PHE A 97 15.14 -4.28 -3.73
C PHE A 97 16.38 -3.53 -3.23
N ALA A 98 17.57 -4.08 -3.44
CA ALA A 98 18.83 -3.43 -3.06
C ALA A 98 19.02 -2.10 -3.80
N ALA A 99 18.72 -2.05 -5.10
CA ALA A 99 18.77 -0.82 -5.89
C ALA A 99 17.76 0.23 -5.38
N TRP A 100 16.52 -0.19 -5.12
CA TRP A 100 15.49 0.67 -4.54
C TRP A 100 15.90 1.23 -3.17
N LEU A 101 16.36 0.36 -2.25
CA LEU A 101 16.85 0.76 -0.93
C LEU A 101 18.08 1.69 -1.03
N GLY A 102 18.91 1.47 -2.05
CA GLY A 102 20.03 2.32 -2.45
C GLY A 102 19.62 3.76 -2.76
N GLY A 103 18.49 3.93 -3.45
CA GLY A 103 17.97 5.22 -3.92
C GLY A 103 17.08 5.99 -2.93
N LEU A 104 16.66 5.39 -1.82
CA LEU A 104 15.84 6.09 -0.81
C LEU A 104 16.61 7.25 -0.15
N ALA A 105 15.87 8.34 0.14
CA ALA A 105 16.35 9.40 1.02
C ALA A 105 16.52 8.89 2.47
N ASP A 106 17.32 9.58 3.28
CA ASP A 106 17.61 9.15 4.66
C ASP A 106 16.33 9.02 5.50
N GLU A 107 15.39 9.96 5.36
CA GLU A 107 14.11 9.92 6.06
C GLU A 107 13.23 8.74 5.65
N GLU A 108 13.23 8.38 4.35
CA GLU A 108 12.47 7.25 3.83
C GLU A 108 13.09 5.92 4.27
N LEU A 109 14.43 5.86 4.27
CA LEU A 109 15.19 4.72 4.76
C LEU A 109 14.92 4.49 6.25
N GLU A 110 15.00 5.54 7.09
CA GLU A 110 14.66 5.46 8.51
C GLU A 110 13.24 4.91 8.73
N GLN A 111 12.26 5.41 7.96
CA GLN A 111 10.88 4.95 8.04
C GLN A 111 10.73 3.48 7.63
N PHE A 112 11.39 3.05 6.56
CA PHE A 112 11.36 1.67 6.12
C PHE A 112 12.04 0.74 7.14
N THR A 113 13.23 1.09 7.61
CA THR A 113 13.93 0.34 8.66
C THR A 113 13.10 0.25 9.94
N ALA A 114 12.40 1.32 10.33
CA ALA A 114 11.50 1.29 11.48
C ALA A 114 10.35 0.28 11.31
N LYS A 115 9.80 0.12 10.09
CA LYS A 115 8.78 -0.91 9.78
C LYS A 115 9.36 -2.32 9.89
N VAL A 116 10.55 -2.55 9.34
CA VAL A 116 11.26 -3.85 9.41
C VAL A 116 11.59 -4.20 10.87
N ALA A 117 12.17 -3.27 11.61
CA ALA A 117 12.43 -3.40 13.03
C ALA A 117 11.15 -3.69 13.83
N GLN A 118 10.06 -3.01 13.50
CA GLN A 118 8.77 -3.26 14.15
C GLN A 118 8.32 -4.70 13.94
N TYR A 119 8.42 -5.21 12.71
CA TYR A 119 8.12 -6.60 12.40
C TYR A 119 9.03 -7.57 13.16
N CYS A 120 10.36 -7.37 13.15
CA CYS A 120 11.31 -8.18 13.92
C CYS A 120 10.85 -8.29 15.38
N ALA A 121 10.50 -7.17 16.00
CA ALA A 121 10.03 -7.16 17.38
C ALA A 121 8.70 -7.93 17.57
N THR A 122 7.80 -7.99 16.57
CA THR A 122 6.58 -8.80 16.66
C THR A 122 6.85 -10.31 16.69
N VAL A 123 8.00 -10.74 16.16
CA VAL A 123 8.45 -12.14 16.17
C VAL A 123 9.53 -12.39 17.22
N ASN A 124 9.71 -11.47 18.17
CA ASN A 124 10.74 -11.50 19.23
C ASN A 124 12.19 -11.48 18.73
N PHE A 125 12.46 -10.84 17.59
CA PHE A 125 13.80 -10.57 17.08
C PHE A 125 14.16 -9.09 17.23
N ASP A 126 15.44 -8.81 17.44
CA ASP A 126 15.98 -7.46 17.31
C ASP A 126 16.66 -7.33 15.94
N LEU A 127 16.36 -6.26 15.19
CA LEU A 127 17.00 -6.02 13.90
C LEU A 127 18.52 -5.83 14.05
N ALA A 128 18.98 -5.34 15.20
CA ALA A 128 20.40 -5.20 15.50
C ALA A 128 21.16 -6.54 15.50
N TRP A 129 20.46 -7.67 15.65
CA TRP A 129 21.05 -9.00 15.63
C TRP A 129 21.73 -9.37 14.31
N LEU A 130 21.39 -8.70 13.20
CA LEU A 130 22.08 -8.87 11.91
C LEU A 130 23.59 -8.58 12.02
N ASN A 131 23.98 -7.68 12.93
CA ASN A 131 25.35 -7.27 13.15
C ASN A 131 25.91 -7.73 14.51
N ASP A 132 25.13 -8.47 15.31
CA ASP A 132 25.53 -8.87 16.65
C ASP A 132 26.60 -9.99 16.61
N PRO A 133 27.80 -9.77 17.17
CA PRO A 133 28.85 -10.79 17.25
C PRO A 133 28.44 -12.07 17.96
N GLN A 134 27.47 -12.04 18.87
CA GLN A 134 26.98 -13.23 19.57
C GLN A 134 26.15 -14.11 18.63
N VAL A 135 25.29 -13.51 17.82
CA VAL A 135 24.49 -14.22 16.80
C VAL A 135 25.41 -14.77 15.70
N ASN A 136 26.49 -14.05 15.37
CA ASN A 136 27.52 -14.53 14.41
C ASN A 136 28.22 -15.83 14.83
N ARG A 137 28.17 -16.23 16.11
CA ARG A 137 28.74 -17.50 16.59
C ARG A 137 27.86 -18.70 16.27
N GLU A 138 26.58 -18.46 15.97
CA GLU A 138 25.58 -19.47 15.66
C GLU A 138 25.15 -19.33 14.20
N PRO A 139 25.88 -19.94 13.23
CA PRO A 139 25.68 -19.66 11.81
C PRO A 139 24.27 -20.02 11.31
N GLU A 140 23.69 -21.11 11.82
CA GLU A 140 22.33 -21.52 11.47
C GLU A 140 21.28 -20.52 11.96
N LEU A 141 21.43 -20.04 13.21
CA LEU A 141 20.55 -19.02 13.77
C LEU A 141 20.68 -17.71 13.00
N LYS A 142 21.91 -17.29 12.71
CA LYS A 142 22.16 -16.09 11.91
C LYS A 142 21.49 -16.17 10.56
N GLN A 143 21.68 -17.27 9.84
CA GLN A 143 21.07 -17.48 8.53
C GLN A 143 19.55 -17.41 8.60
N ALA A 144 18.93 -18.06 9.60
CA ALA A 144 17.49 -18.00 9.80
C ALA A 144 16.97 -16.58 10.07
N VAL A 145 17.70 -15.78 10.86
CA VAL A 145 17.37 -14.37 11.12
C VAL A 145 17.51 -13.53 9.84
N GLU A 146 18.62 -13.68 9.11
CA GLU A 146 18.86 -12.98 7.84
C GLU A 146 17.78 -13.30 6.81
N ASP A 147 17.42 -14.58 6.65
CA ASP A 147 16.36 -15.03 5.74
C ASP A 147 14.99 -14.46 6.15
N ALA A 148 14.65 -14.46 7.45
CA ALA A 148 13.40 -13.91 7.94
C ALA A 148 13.29 -12.39 7.70
N VAL A 149 14.36 -11.64 7.99
CA VAL A 149 14.42 -10.20 7.75
C VAL A 149 14.33 -9.89 6.25
N LEU A 150 15.07 -10.63 5.42
CA LEU A 150 15.05 -10.44 3.98
C LEU A 150 13.67 -10.72 3.40
N MET A 151 13.04 -11.83 3.80
CA MET A 151 11.70 -12.21 3.34
C MET A 151 10.67 -11.13 3.65
N TYR A 152 10.68 -10.63 4.90
CA TYR A 152 9.77 -9.55 5.28
C TYR A 152 10.06 -8.27 4.51
N SER A 153 11.33 -7.90 4.37
CA SER A 153 11.73 -6.67 3.67
C SER A 153 11.29 -6.69 2.21
N LEU A 154 11.50 -7.82 1.52
CA LEU A 154 11.03 -8.03 0.15
C LEU A 154 9.49 -7.98 0.07
N GLY A 155 8.79 -8.62 1.01
CA GLY A 155 7.33 -8.58 1.07
C GLY A 155 6.78 -7.17 1.31
N ALA A 156 7.37 -6.43 2.24
CA ALA A 156 6.98 -5.06 2.56
C ALA A 156 7.25 -4.12 1.38
N TRP A 157 8.44 -4.18 0.78
CA TRP A 157 8.77 -3.44 -0.43
C TRP A 157 7.83 -3.78 -1.58
N ARG A 158 7.57 -5.06 -1.82
CA ARG A 158 6.68 -5.47 -2.91
C ARG A 158 5.25 -4.98 -2.67
N ALA A 159 4.76 -5.08 -1.44
CA ALA A 159 3.44 -4.58 -1.07
C ALA A 159 3.35 -3.06 -1.30
N ASP A 160 4.38 -2.30 -0.95
CA ASP A 160 4.46 -0.86 -1.19
C ASP A 160 4.44 -0.53 -2.70
N SER A 161 5.28 -1.23 -3.48
CA SER A 161 5.38 -1.04 -4.93
C SER A 161 4.08 -1.35 -5.69
N VAL A 162 3.25 -2.25 -5.15
CA VAL A 162 1.96 -2.65 -5.74
C VAL A 162 0.80 -1.89 -5.10
N GLN A 163 1.02 -1.13 -4.02
CA GLN A 163 -0.04 -0.43 -3.31
C GLN A 163 -0.73 0.60 -4.20
N GLN A 164 0.04 1.33 -5.01
CA GLN A 164 -0.49 2.30 -5.96
C GLN A 164 -1.34 1.60 -7.04
N ASP A 165 -0.87 0.48 -7.60
CA ASP A 165 -1.62 -0.33 -8.55
C ASP A 165 -2.96 -0.80 -7.96
N VAL A 166 -2.95 -1.30 -6.71
CA VAL A 166 -4.16 -1.75 -6.02
C VAL A 166 -5.13 -0.61 -5.80
N ARG A 167 -4.66 0.58 -5.39
CA ARG A 167 -5.52 1.75 -5.20
C ARG A 167 -6.22 2.14 -6.49
N VAL A 168 -5.49 2.18 -7.60
CA VAL A 168 -6.07 2.55 -8.91
C VAL A 168 -7.01 1.48 -9.42
N PHE A 169 -6.68 0.21 -9.23
CA PHE A 169 -7.59 -0.88 -9.55
C PHE A 169 -8.89 -0.81 -8.73
N MET A 170 -8.80 -0.45 -7.44
CA MET A 170 -9.98 -0.22 -6.60
C MET A 170 -10.79 0.98 -7.07
N ALA A 171 -10.16 2.08 -7.49
CA ALA A 171 -10.84 3.23 -8.09
C ALA A 171 -11.56 2.84 -9.39
N TYR A 172 -10.91 2.06 -10.25
CA TYR A 172 -11.53 1.49 -11.44
C TYR A 172 -12.74 0.61 -11.11
N ARG A 173 -12.64 -0.27 -10.09
CA ARG A 173 -13.78 -1.08 -9.65
C ARG A 173 -14.93 -0.24 -9.11
N ALA A 174 -14.63 0.81 -8.34
CA ALA A 174 -15.64 1.73 -7.84
C ALA A 174 -16.34 2.47 -8.99
N TRP A 175 -15.57 2.97 -9.95
CA TRP A 175 -16.10 3.58 -11.17
C TRP A 175 -16.96 2.62 -11.98
N ARG A 176 -16.53 1.37 -12.19
CA ARG A 176 -17.31 0.37 -12.94
C ARG A 176 -18.65 0.05 -12.27
N ALA A 177 -18.72 0.13 -10.94
CA ALA A 177 -19.95 -0.07 -10.19
C ALA A 177 -20.92 1.12 -10.30
N ASP A 178 -20.40 2.35 -10.35
CA ASP A 178 -21.19 3.59 -10.49
C ASP A 178 -20.42 4.65 -11.31
N PRO A 179 -20.51 4.61 -12.66
CA PRO A 179 -19.76 5.52 -13.53
C PRO A 179 -20.16 7.00 -13.37
N GLN A 180 -21.41 7.26 -12.98
CA GLN A 180 -21.94 8.60 -12.80
C GLN A 180 -21.32 9.27 -11.57
N ARG A 181 -21.25 8.53 -10.45
CA ARG A 181 -20.64 9.03 -9.22
C ARG A 181 -19.15 9.29 -9.37
N HIS A 182 -18.46 8.52 -10.19
CA HIS A 182 -17.01 8.58 -10.39
C HIS A 182 -16.63 9.17 -11.76
N LYS A 183 -17.43 10.10 -12.29
CA LYS A 183 -17.28 10.62 -13.65
C LYS A 183 -15.90 11.20 -13.97
N GLU A 184 -15.27 11.90 -13.02
CA GLU A 184 -13.95 12.52 -13.21
C GLU A 184 -12.87 11.48 -13.47
N PHE A 185 -12.86 10.41 -12.67
CA PHE A 185 -11.95 9.28 -12.87
C PHE A 185 -12.16 8.64 -14.25
N GLY A 186 -13.43 8.41 -14.64
CA GLY A 186 -13.77 7.86 -15.95
C GLY A 186 -13.31 8.75 -17.11
N GLN A 187 -13.49 10.07 -17.00
CA GLN A 187 -13.05 11.03 -18.01
C GLN A 187 -11.53 11.06 -18.15
N GLN A 188 -10.80 11.10 -17.02
CA GLN A 188 -9.34 11.07 -17.03
C GLN A 188 -8.81 9.74 -17.62
N LEU A 189 -9.41 8.61 -17.24
CA LEU A 189 -9.04 7.31 -17.78
C LEU A 189 -9.31 7.25 -19.29
N HIS A 190 -10.48 7.69 -19.74
CA HIS A 190 -10.82 7.74 -21.17
C HIS A 190 -9.83 8.61 -21.94
N GLN A 191 -9.47 9.78 -21.41
CA GLN A 191 -8.46 10.66 -22.00
C GLN A 191 -7.10 9.97 -22.15
N VAL A 192 -6.61 9.29 -21.10
CA VAL A 192 -5.35 8.53 -21.15
C VAL A 192 -5.42 7.40 -22.20
N LEU A 193 -6.58 6.77 -22.38
CA LEU A 193 -6.77 5.75 -23.42
C LEU A 193 -6.74 6.34 -24.84
N ILE A 194 -7.33 7.52 -25.04
CA ILE A 194 -7.28 8.23 -26.33
C ILE A 194 -5.85 8.65 -26.67
N GLU A 195 -5.12 9.23 -25.71
CA GLU A 195 -3.73 9.66 -25.89
C GLU A 195 -2.79 8.51 -26.26
N ARG A 196 -3.11 7.29 -25.79
CA ARG A 196 -2.39 6.06 -26.14
C ARG A 196 -2.85 5.42 -27.44
N GLY A 197 -3.85 5.98 -28.11
CA GLY A 197 -4.46 5.42 -29.31
C GLY A 197 -5.20 4.09 -29.05
N LEU A 198 -5.62 3.84 -27.81
CA LEU A 198 -6.36 2.63 -27.43
C LEU A 198 -7.87 2.82 -27.56
N ALA A 199 -8.35 4.05 -27.39
CA ALA A 199 -9.75 4.43 -27.59
C ALA A 199 -9.85 5.50 -28.67
N THR A 200 -10.97 5.50 -29.42
CA THR A 200 -11.27 6.55 -30.41
C THR A 200 -12.55 7.28 -30.00
N VAL A 201 -12.58 8.60 -30.24
CA VAL A 201 -13.78 9.41 -30.00
C VAL A 201 -14.51 9.63 -31.31
N PRO A 202 -15.71 9.07 -31.49
CA PRO A 202 -16.55 9.36 -32.64
C PRO A 202 -16.80 10.87 -32.80
N SER A 203 -16.71 11.37 -34.02
CA SER A 203 -16.85 12.81 -34.29
C SER A 203 -18.24 13.36 -33.96
N GLU A 204 -19.29 12.52 -33.97
CA GLU A 204 -20.64 12.95 -33.58
C GLU A 204 -20.73 13.32 -32.09
N LEU A 205 -19.82 12.79 -31.26
CA LEU A 205 -19.87 13.00 -29.81
C LEU A 205 -19.32 14.35 -29.35
N TYR A 206 -18.65 15.11 -30.20
CA TYR A 206 -18.17 16.46 -29.83
C TYR A 206 -19.33 17.40 -29.46
N LEU A 207 -20.47 17.26 -30.14
CA LEU A 207 -21.68 18.06 -29.91
C LEU A 207 -22.78 17.30 -29.14
N ALA A 208 -22.54 16.03 -28.79
CA ALA A 208 -23.52 15.20 -28.11
C ALA A 208 -23.76 15.64 -26.64
N PRO A 209 -24.96 15.35 -26.09
CA PRO A 209 -25.23 15.53 -24.67
C PRO A 209 -24.23 14.80 -23.76
N GLU A 210 -23.95 15.35 -22.58
CA GLU A 210 -22.98 14.76 -21.62
C GLU A 210 -23.28 13.29 -21.29
N LYS A 211 -24.56 12.93 -21.19
CA LYS A 211 -25.00 11.55 -20.92
C LYS A 211 -24.54 10.58 -22.01
N GLU A 212 -24.63 10.97 -23.28
CA GLU A 212 -24.20 10.15 -24.43
C GLU A 212 -22.68 10.04 -24.48
N ARG A 213 -21.97 11.15 -24.24
CA ARG A 213 -20.51 11.16 -24.14
C ARG A 213 -20.00 10.22 -23.04
N LEU A 214 -20.63 10.24 -21.86
CA LEU A 214 -20.26 9.36 -20.75
C LEU A 214 -20.55 7.90 -21.07
N ALA A 215 -21.68 7.60 -21.71
CA ALA A 215 -22.03 6.24 -22.11
C ALA A 215 -21.01 5.67 -23.12
N ASN A 216 -20.61 6.47 -24.11
CA ASN A 216 -19.56 6.08 -25.05
C ASN A 216 -18.21 5.89 -24.36
N ALA A 217 -17.78 6.84 -23.52
CA ALA A 217 -16.53 6.70 -22.77
C ALA A 217 -16.51 5.44 -21.90
N THR A 218 -17.63 5.13 -21.24
CA THR A 218 -17.78 3.91 -20.44
C THR A 218 -17.66 2.65 -21.30
N SER A 219 -18.31 2.64 -22.47
CA SER A 219 -18.21 1.53 -23.42
C SER A 219 -16.78 1.33 -23.91
N ALA A 220 -16.12 2.40 -24.37
CA ALA A 220 -14.75 2.35 -24.87
C ALA A 220 -13.75 1.89 -23.80
N ILE A 221 -13.89 2.36 -22.56
CA ILE A 221 -13.05 1.90 -21.45
C ILE A 221 -13.23 0.40 -21.21
N CYS A 222 -14.47 -0.09 -21.16
CA CYS A 222 -14.76 -1.51 -20.95
C CYS A 222 -14.23 -2.38 -22.09
N GLU A 223 -14.42 -1.95 -23.33
CA GLU A 223 -13.92 -2.64 -24.53
C GLU A 223 -12.39 -2.77 -24.49
N VAL A 224 -11.66 -1.68 -24.23
CA VAL A 224 -10.20 -1.72 -24.10
C VAL A 224 -9.75 -2.61 -22.95
N ALA A 225 -10.46 -2.60 -21.82
CA ALA A 225 -10.14 -3.43 -20.67
C ALA A 225 -10.31 -4.93 -20.97
N ASP A 226 -11.30 -5.29 -21.79
CA ASP A 226 -11.60 -6.68 -22.16
C ASP A 226 -10.71 -7.16 -23.33
N GLU A 227 -10.42 -6.32 -24.33
CA GLU A 227 -9.62 -6.68 -25.50
C GLU A 227 -8.11 -6.63 -25.25
N ASN A 228 -7.62 -5.64 -24.50
CA ASN A 228 -6.19 -5.45 -24.25
C ASN A 228 -5.90 -5.13 -22.77
N PRO A 229 -6.01 -6.13 -21.87
CA PRO A 229 -5.85 -5.92 -20.44
C PRO A 229 -4.45 -5.40 -20.07
N ALA A 230 -3.40 -5.80 -20.80
CA ALA A 230 -2.04 -5.35 -20.54
C ALA A 230 -1.87 -3.85 -20.81
N ALA A 231 -2.34 -3.37 -21.97
CA ALA A 231 -2.27 -1.94 -22.30
C ALA A 231 -3.18 -1.11 -21.38
N PHE A 232 -4.35 -1.64 -21.02
CA PHE A 232 -5.26 -1.03 -20.06
C PHE A 232 -4.62 -0.86 -18.67
N HIS A 233 -3.94 -1.89 -18.16
CA HIS A 233 -3.22 -1.79 -16.88
C HIS A 233 -2.10 -0.72 -16.91
N LEU A 234 -1.40 -0.56 -18.04
CA LEU A 234 -0.41 0.50 -18.21
C LEU A 234 -1.06 1.90 -18.22
N ALA A 235 -2.23 2.04 -18.84
CA ALA A 235 -3.01 3.28 -18.81
C ALA A 235 -3.46 3.63 -17.37
N LEU A 236 -3.94 2.65 -16.61
CA LEU A 236 -4.27 2.82 -15.19
C LEU A 236 -3.04 3.27 -14.37
N ARG A 237 -1.88 2.64 -14.57
CA ARG A 237 -0.64 3.05 -13.89
C ARG A 237 -0.19 4.46 -14.23
N GLN A 238 -0.36 4.88 -15.48
CA GLN A 238 -0.08 6.26 -15.87
C GLN A 238 -1.00 7.25 -15.15
N LEU A 239 -2.30 6.93 -15.08
CA LEU A 239 -3.26 7.74 -14.34
C LEU A 239 -2.89 7.83 -12.85
N ALA A 240 -2.37 6.75 -12.26
CA ALA A 240 -1.90 6.72 -10.89
C ALA A 240 -0.69 7.64 -10.62
N SER A 241 0.16 7.79 -11.63
CA SER A 241 1.44 8.50 -11.54
C SER A 241 1.30 9.99 -11.91
N ALA A 242 0.15 10.38 -12.44
CA ALA A 242 -0.16 11.78 -12.69
C ALA A 242 -0.16 12.51 -11.33
N PRO A 243 0.64 13.58 -11.15
CA PRO A 243 0.56 14.39 -9.94
C PRO A 243 -0.88 14.86 -9.82
N GLU A 244 -1.52 14.53 -8.69
CA GLU A 244 -2.90 14.89 -8.38
C GLU A 244 -3.08 16.34 -8.80
N SER A 245 -3.80 16.55 -9.91
CA SER A 245 -3.83 17.85 -10.59
C SER A 245 -4.27 18.85 -9.53
N VAL A 246 -3.36 19.73 -9.11
CA VAL A 246 -3.60 20.69 -8.04
C VAL A 246 -4.95 21.31 -8.34
N PRO A 247 -5.95 21.15 -7.46
CA PRO A 247 -7.30 21.63 -7.74
C PRO A 247 -7.15 23.06 -8.20
N PRO A 248 -7.79 23.45 -9.32
CA PRO A 248 -7.59 24.76 -9.93
C PRO A 248 -7.71 25.77 -8.80
N THR A 249 -6.56 26.37 -8.44
CA THR A 249 -6.47 27.27 -7.30
C THR A 249 -7.52 28.31 -7.59
N ALA A 250 -8.59 28.33 -6.79
CA ALA A 250 -9.74 29.18 -7.02
C ALA A 250 -9.20 30.56 -7.38
N PRO A 251 -9.65 31.16 -8.52
CA PRO A 251 -9.05 32.38 -9.04
C PRO A 251 -8.95 33.33 -7.87
N ALA A 252 -7.71 33.67 -7.50
CA ALA A 252 -7.42 34.43 -6.28
C ALA A 252 -8.39 35.60 -6.28
N THR A 253 -9.37 35.56 -5.37
CA THR A 253 -10.31 36.67 -5.19
C THR A 253 -9.42 37.85 -4.93
N ALA A 254 -9.28 38.72 -5.93
CA ALA A 254 -8.44 39.89 -5.83
C ALA A 254 -8.95 40.64 -4.61
N VAL A 255 -8.20 40.58 -3.52
CA VAL A 255 -8.46 41.40 -2.35
C VAL A 255 -8.16 42.80 -2.84
N ILE A 256 -9.22 43.50 -3.25
CA ILE A 256 -9.19 44.92 -3.53
C ILE A 256 -8.85 45.56 -2.19
N VAL A 257 -7.57 45.87 -1.99
CA VAL A 257 -7.13 46.65 -0.84
C VAL A 257 -7.67 48.06 -1.06
N PRO A 258 -8.58 48.56 -0.21
CA PRO A 258 -9.03 49.94 -0.32
C PRO A 258 -7.81 50.84 -0.05
N THR A 259 -7.41 51.59 -1.07
CA THR A 259 -6.37 52.61 -0.96
C THR A 259 -6.89 53.68 0.01
N SER A 260 -6.27 53.79 1.19
CA SER A 260 -6.56 54.86 2.13
C SER A 260 -6.11 56.19 1.52
N VAL A 261 -7.10 57.05 1.26
CA VAL A 261 -6.87 58.43 0.85
C VAL A 261 -6.24 59.17 2.03
N GLY A 262 -4.99 59.59 1.87
CA GLY A 262 -4.27 60.40 2.84
C GLY A 262 -4.92 61.77 2.99
N VAL A 263 -5.38 62.09 4.20
CA VAL A 263 -5.82 63.42 4.60
C VAL A 263 -4.56 64.27 4.84
N VAL A 264 -4.32 65.24 3.95
CA VAL A 264 -3.28 66.25 4.08
C VAL A 264 -3.72 67.28 5.14
N ALA A 265 -3.03 67.31 6.28
CA ALA A 265 -3.18 68.35 7.28
C ALA A 265 -2.35 69.59 6.89
N THR A 266 -3.02 70.67 6.52
CA THR A 266 -2.42 72.01 6.38
C THR A 266 -2.17 72.62 7.77
N GLN A 267 -0.90 72.85 8.10
CA GLN A 267 -0.48 73.74 9.18
C GLN A 267 -0.48 75.20 8.68
N SER A 268 -1.28 76.06 9.30
CA SER A 268 -1.10 77.53 9.22
C SER A 268 -0.29 77.99 10.42
N LYS A 269 0.67 78.87 10.14
CA LYS A 269 1.30 79.77 11.12
C LYS A 269 0.30 80.83 11.58
#